data_AF-A0A8J7WEQ5-F1
#
_entry.id   AF-A0A8J7WEQ5-F1
#
_cell.length_a   1.000
_cell.length_b   1.000
_cell.length_c   1.000
_cell.angle_alpha   90.00
_cell.angle_beta   90.00
_cell.angle_gamma   90.00
#
_symmetry.space_group_name_H-M   'P 1'
#
loop_
_entity.id
_entity.type
_entity.pdbx_description
1 polymer ?
#
loop_
_entity_poly.entity_id
_entity_poly.type
_entity_poly.pdbx_seq_one_letter_code
_entity_poly.pdbx_strand_id
1 'polypeptide(L)' 'MNRTSLLILIGVLAVCAVGAGYLYYQERQSGIDIEINEHGVTIDGN' A
#
# COMPACT_ATOMS: atom_id res chain seq x y z
N MET A 1 -14.16 -25.24 -12.61
CA MET A 1 -14.21 -23.90 -11.99
C MET A 1 -15.19 -23.06 -12.78
N ASN A 2 -16.19 -22.47 -12.13
CA ASN A 2 -17.16 -21.64 -12.84
C ASN A 2 -16.48 -20.34 -13.29
N ARG A 3 -16.82 -19.80 -14.47
CA ARG A 3 -16.16 -18.59 -15.00
C ARG A 3 -16.27 -17.42 -14.01
N THR A 4 -17.37 -17.36 -13.28
CA THR A 4 -17.62 -16.40 -12.20
C THR A 4 -16.63 -16.52 -11.04
N SER A 5 -16.32 -17.74 -10.57
CA SER A 5 -15.37 -17.92 -9.45
C SER A 5 -13.96 -17.50 -9.86
N LEU A 6 -13.61 -17.71 -11.14
CA LEU A 6 -12.32 -17.29 -11.67
C LEU A 6 -12.21 -15.76 -11.76
N LEU A 7 -13.27 -15.07 -12.20
CA LEU A 7 -13.30 -13.60 -12.25
C LEU A 7 -13.24 -12.97 -10.85
N ILE A 8 -13.93 -13.55 -9.86
CA ILE A 8 -13.86 -13.09 -8.47
C ILE A 8 -12.43 -13.22 -7.93
N LEU A 9 -11.78 -14.37 -8.17
CA LEU A 9 -10.40 -14.61 -7.71
C LEU A 9 -9.42 -13.59 -8.32
N ILE A 10 -9.57 -13.29 -9.61
CA ILE A 10 -8.76 -12.27 -10.30
C ILE A 10 -8.99 -10.89 -9.70
N GLY A 11 -10.26 -10.52 -9.44
CA GLY A 11 -10.59 -9.24 -8.81
C GLY A 11 -9.96 -9.09 -7.43
N VAL A 12 -10.03 -10.14 -6.60
CA VAL A 12 -9.39 -10.17 -5.28
C VAL A 12 -7.87 -10.02 -5.40
N LEU A 13 -7.24 -10.78 -6.31
CA LEU A 13 -5.80 -10.68 -6.56
C LEU A 13 -5.37 -9.28 -7.01
N ALA A 14 -6.15 -8.62 -7.87
CA ALA A 14 -5.87 -7.27 -8.32
C ALA A 14 -5.91 -6.26 -7.16
N VAL A 15 -6.94 -6.34 -6.31
CA VAL A 15 -7.06 -5.47 -5.13
C VAL A 15 -5.91 -5.71 -4.16
N CYS A 16 -5.56 -6.97 -3.89
CA CYS A 16 -4.42 -7.32 -3.04
C CYS A 16 -3.10 -6.80 -3.62
N ALA A 17 -2.87 -6.93 -4.93
CA ALA A 17 -1.65 -6.46 -5.58
C ALA A 17 -1.53 -4.92 -5.51
N VAL A 18 -2.63 -4.19 -5.73
CA VAL A 18 -2.66 -2.73 -5.61
C VAL A 18 -2.46 -2.29 -4.16
N GLY A 19 -3.14 -2.91 -3.21
CA GLY A 19 -3.01 -2.59 -1.78
C GLY A 19 -1.61 -2.89 -1.24
N ALA A 20 -1.06 -4.06 -1.55
CA ALA A 20 0.31 -4.42 -1.17
C ALA A 20 1.34 -3.54 -1.86
N GLY A 21 1.15 -3.20 -3.14
CA GLY A 21 2.00 -2.26 -3.86
C GLY A 21 1.97 -0.86 -3.25
N TYR A 22 0.81 -0.38 -2.82
CA TYR A 22 0.67 0.91 -2.13
C TYR A 22 1.40 0.91 -0.79
N LEU A 23 1.20 -0.12 0.04
CA LEU A 23 1.91 -0.25 1.32
C LEU A 23 3.42 -0.37 1.12
N TYR A 24 3.87 -1.15 0.14
CA TYR A 24 5.29 -1.33 -0.14
C TYR A 24 5.93 -0.06 -0.71
N TYR A 25 5.20 0.71 -1.51
CA TYR A 25 5.65 2.01 -2.00
C TYR A 25 5.70 3.03 -0.85
N GLN A 26 4.70 3.01 0.03
CA GLN A 26 4.67 3.83 1.24
C GLN A 26 5.84 3.50 2.17
N GLU A 27 6.16 2.23 2.40
CA GLU A 27 7.32 1.81 3.18
C GLU A 27 8.64 2.26 2.55
N ARG A 28 8.76 2.19 1.22
CA ARG A 28 9.96 2.69 0.52
C ARG A 28 10.10 4.21 0.57
N GLN A 29 8.98 4.94 0.59
CA GLN A 29 8.98 6.39 0.78
C GLN A 29 9.19 6.77 2.25
N SER A 30 8.81 5.89 3.18
CA SER A 30 9.07 5.95 4.62
C SER A 30 10.49 5.51 5.01
N GLY A 31 11.42 5.44 4.05
CA GLY A 31 12.85 5.63 4.31
C GLY A 31 13.20 7.09 4.63
N ILE A 32 12.23 8.01 4.50
CA ILE A 32 12.21 9.31 5.15
C ILE A 32 11.54 9.07 6.50
N ASP A 33 12.28 9.31 7.58
CA ASP A 33 11.92 9.06 8.97
C ASP A 33 10.52 9.64 9.29
N ILE A 34 9.49 8.79 9.31
CA ILE A 34 8.16 9.23 9.78
C ILE A 34 8.17 9.11 11.30
N GLU A 35 8.82 10.09 11.94
CA GLU A 35 8.73 10.29 13.38
C GLU A 35 7.33 10.83 13.69
N ILE A 36 6.39 9.92 13.99
CA ILE A 36 5.06 10.29 14.48
C ILE A 36 5.21 10.72 15.95
N ASN A 37 5.79 11.90 16.17
CA ASN A 37 5.65 12.60 17.44
C ASN A 37 4.27 13.24 17.51
N GLU A 38 3.74 13.40 18.73
CA GLU A 38 2.45 14.02 19.07
C GLU A 38 2.25 15.45 18.51
N HIS A 39 3.22 15.99 17.78
CA HIS A 39 3.26 17.35 17.23
C HIS A 39 3.39 17.39 15.69
N GLY A 40 2.52 16.70 14.97
CA GLY A 40 2.28 16.99 13.55
C GLY A 40 3.37 16.52 12.59
N VAL A 41 2.91 16.03 11.43
CA VAL A 41 3.76 15.46 10.38
C VAL A 41 4.67 16.56 9.81
N THR A 42 5.95 16.54 10.17
CA THR A 42 6.95 17.46 9.60
C THR A 42 7.78 16.67 8.60
N ILE A 43 7.59 16.95 7.31
CA ILE A 43 8.37 16.35 6.22
C ILE A 43 9.58 17.28 5.98
N ASP A 44 10.74 16.90 6.48
CA ASP A 44 12.01 17.53 6.09
C ASP A 44 12.61 16.73 4.93
N GLY A 45 12.71 17.40 3.77
CA GLY A 45 13.26 16.83 2.54
C GLY A 45 14.47 17.64 2.10
N ASN A 46 15.61 16.95 1.93
CA ASN A 46 16.87 17.51 1.44
C ASN A 46 16.80 17.92 -0.04
#